data_AF-A0A1H8S278-F1
#
_entry.id   AF-A0A1H8S278-F1
#
_cell.length_a   1.000
_cell.length_b   1.000
_cell.length_c   1.000
_cell.angle_alpha   90.00
_cell.angle_beta   90.00
_cell.angle_gamma   90.00
#
_symmetry.space_group_name_H-M   'P 1'
#
loop_
_entity.id
_entity.type
_entity.pdbx_description
1 polymer ?
#
loop_
_entity_poly.entity_id
_entity_poly.type
_entity_poly.pdbx_seq_one_letter_code
_entity_poly.pdbx_strand_id
1 'polypeptide(L)'
;MSDQTDRAVAALEDVVAIERVAPGMVRVVTWSDSYTVDARGDGCLCPDKEYNLAPDENCKHRWAAVLATSDELPAPWDVVDDLDQGPEPLPDFEEFEADPEVEYV
;
A
#
# COMPACT_ATOMS: atom_id res chain seq x y z
N MET A 1 -7.79 6.21 -22.55
CA MET A 1 -6.60 6.59 -21.76
C MET A 1 -7.13 7.15 -20.46
N SER A 2 -6.95 6.47 -19.34
CA SER A 2 -7.16 7.09 -18.03
C SER A 2 -6.14 8.21 -17.86
N ASP A 3 -6.53 9.33 -17.25
CA ASP A 3 -5.59 10.39 -16.89
C ASP A 3 -4.80 9.99 -15.61
N GLN A 4 -3.75 10.73 -15.25
CA GLN A 4 -3.00 10.54 -14.00
C GLN A 4 -3.91 10.57 -12.77
N THR A 5 -4.95 11.40 -12.78
CA THR A 5 -5.93 11.49 -11.71
C THR A 5 -6.66 10.14 -11.53
N ASP A 6 -7.16 9.54 -12.61
CA ASP A 6 -7.85 8.25 -12.55
C ASP A 6 -6.94 7.14 -12.01
N ARG A 7 -5.65 7.18 -12.36
CA ARG A 7 -4.67 6.19 -11.86
C ARG A 7 -4.31 6.40 -10.39
N ALA A 8 -4.28 7.64 -9.93
CA ALA A 8 -4.12 7.94 -8.51
C ALA A 8 -5.34 7.46 -7.71
N VAL A 9 -6.55 7.68 -8.21
CA VAL A 9 -7.79 7.16 -7.60
C VAL A 9 -7.79 5.63 -7.59
N ALA A 10 -7.44 4.99 -8.70
CA ALA A 10 -7.32 3.52 -8.74
C ALA A 10 -6.29 2.98 -7.74
N ALA A 11 -5.22 3.74 -7.46
CA ALA A 11 -4.27 3.36 -6.41
C ALA A 11 -4.91 3.39 -5.01
N LEU A 12 -5.85 4.30 -4.75
CA LEU A 12 -6.57 4.40 -3.49
C LEU A 12 -7.65 3.33 -3.32
N GLU A 13 -8.26 2.87 -4.41
CA GLU A 13 -9.39 1.93 -4.37
C GLU A 13 -8.97 0.46 -4.49
N ASP A 14 -7.90 0.16 -5.24
CA ASP A 14 -7.55 -1.21 -5.63
C ASP A 14 -6.38 -1.80 -4.82
N VAL A 15 -5.61 -0.96 -4.13
CA VAL A 15 -4.50 -1.41 -3.28
C VAL A 15 -5.06 -1.98 -1.98
N VAL A 16 -4.62 -3.20 -1.66
CA VAL A 16 -5.04 -3.94 -0.48
C VAL A 16 -4.05 -3.80 0.66
N ALA A 17 -2.76 -3.91 0.34
CA ALA A 17 -1.69 -3.87 1.33
C ALA A 17 -0.37 -3.45 0.70
N ILE A 18 0.53 -2.90 1.51
CA ILE A 18 1.88 -2.56 1.09
C ILE A 18 2.90 -3.08 2.09
N GLU A 19 3.97 -3.65 1.55
CA GLU A 19 5.10 -4.17 2.32
C GLU A 19 6.40 -3.48 1.96
N ARG A 20 7.22 -3.18 2.96
CA ARG A 20 8.54 -2.59 2.79
C ARG A 20 9.56 -3.68 2.46
N VAL A 21 10.03 -3.67 1.21
CA VAL A 21 11.07 -4.63 0.76
C VAL A 21 12.46 -4.09 1.04
N ALA A 22 12.67 -2.79 0.83
CA ALA A 22 13.91 -2.07 1.14
C ALA A 22 13.59 -0.56 1.29
N PRO A 23 14.52 0.27 1.81
CA PRO A 23 14.29 1.71 1.90
C PRO A 23 13.94 2.26 0.51
N GLY A 24 12.74 2.85 0.36
CA GLY A 24 12.22 3.40 -0.91
C GLY A 24 11.71 2.38 -1.93
N MET A 25 11.70 1.08 -1.60
CA MET A 25 11.16 0.01 -2.45
C MET A 25 10.11 -0.78 -1.70
N VAL A 26 8.94 -0.91 -2.30
CA VAL A 26 7.79 -1.55 -1.66
C VAL A 26 7.15 -2.59 -2.58
N ARG A 27 6.60 -3.65 -1.99
CA ARG A 27 5.71 -4.59 -2.66
C ARG A 27 4.29 -4.07 -2.49
N VAL A 28 3.68 -3.66 -3.60
CA VAL A 28 2.30 -3.17 -3.66
C VAL A 28 1.41 -4.35 -4.01
N VAL A 29 0.48 -4.70 -3.12
CA VAL A 29 -0.50 -5.77 -3.33
C VAL A 29 -1.83 -5.14 -3.71
N THR A 30 -2.36 -5.55 -4.85
CA THR A 30 -3.69 -5.16 -5.34
C THR A 30 -4.61 -6.37 -5.35
N TRP A 31 -5.91 -6.17 -5.60
CA TRP A 31 -6.85 -7.28 -5.74
C TRP A 31 -6.50 -8.26 -6.87
N SER A 32 -5.79 -7.80 -7.90
CA SER A 32 -5.50 -8.60 -9.09
C SER A 32 -4.12 -9.23 -9.08
N ASP A 33 -3.13 -8.52 -8.52
CA ASP A 33 -1.72 -8.91 -8.62
C ASP A 33 -0.86 -8.14 -7.61
N SER A 34 0.43 -8.49 -7.51
CA SER A 34 1.41 -7.79 -6.68
C SER A 34 2.65 -7.41 -7.47
N TYR A 35 3.17 -6.21 -7.24
CA TYR A 35 4.37 -5.71 -7.91
C TYR A 35 5.34 -5.08 -6.93
N THR A 36 6.63 -5.36 -7.10
CA THR A 36 7.69 -4.61 -6.42
C THR A 36 7.95 -3.32 -7.19
N VAL A 37 7.96 -2.20 -6.47
CA VAL A 37 8.03 -0.85 -7.04
C VAL A 37 9.10 -0.05 -6.31
N ASP A 38 10.00 0.58 -7.06
CA ASP A 38 10.91 1.58 -6.53
C ASP A 38 10.28 2.97 -6.66
N ALA A 39 9.98 3.59 -5.53
CA ALA A 39 9.36 4.92 -5.50
C ALA A 39 10.32 6.02 -5.98
N ARG A 40 11.64 5.80 -5.87
CA ARG A 40 12.67 6.82 -6.10
C ARG A 40 13.04 7.02 -7.57
N GLY A 41 12.99 5.97 -8.39
CA GLY A 41 13.56 6.04 -9.73
C GLY A 41 12.94 5.08 -10.71
N ASP A 42 13.38 3.82 -10.67
CA ASP A 42 13.16 2.81 -11.73
C ASP A 42 11.68 2.43 -11.90
N GLY A 43 10.84 2.82 -10.94
CA GLY A 43 9.39 2.78 -11.07
C GLY A 43 8.82 1.37 -10.95
N CYS A 44 7.74 1.12 -11.67
CA CYS A 44 6.98 -0.12 -11.59
C CYS A 44 7.14 -0.90 -12.88
N LEU A 45 7.31 -2.23 -12.76
CA LEU A 45 7.40 -3.16 -13.89
C LEU A 45 6.04 -3.76 -14.29
N CYS A 46 4.92 -3.12 -13.92
CA CYS A 46 3.61 -3.62 -14.30
C CYS A 46 3.36 -3.42 -15.81
N PRO A 47 2.57 -4.29 -16.46
CA PRO A 47 2.25 -4.18 -17.89
C PRO A 47 1.68 -2.82 -18.29
N ASP A 48 0.93 -2.16 -17.39
CA ASP A 48 0.38 -0.83 -17.66
C ASP A 48 1.48 0.23 -17.85
N LYS A 49 2.58 0.13 -17.11
CA LYS A 49 3.74 1.04 -17.22
C LYS A 49 4.60 0.73 -18.43
N GLU A 50 4.70 -0.54 -18.81
CA GLU A 50 5.49 -0.98 -19.96
C GLU A 50 4.82 -0.65 -21.30
N TYR A 51 3.51 -0.87 -21.41
CA TYR A 51 2.83 -0.85 -22.72
C TYR A 51 1.86 0.33 -22.91
N ASN A 52 1.33 0.91 -21.83
CA ASN A 52 0.21 1.86 -21.91
C ASN A 52 0.54 3.28 -21.44
N LEU A 53 1.75 3.51 -20.92
CA LEU A 53 2.14 4.77 -20.28
C LEU A 53 3.37 5.39 -20.93
N ALA A 54 3.37 6.71 -20.99
CA ALA A 54 4.57 7.46 -21.33
C ALA A 54 5.64 7.33 -20.23
N PRO A 55 6.92 7.61 -20.54
CA PRO A 55 8.02 7.51 -19.57
C PRO A 55 7.78 8.34 -18.29
N ASP A 56 7.13 9.49 -18.40
CA ASP A 56 6.82 10.44 -17.33
C ASP A 56 5.50 10.20 -16.59
N GLU A 57 4.66 9.27 -17.06
CA GLU A 57 3.37 8.98 -16.42
C GLU A 57 3.47 7.92 -15.31
N ASN A 58 2.73 8.09 -14.23
CA ASN A 58 2.71 7.11 -13.13
C ASN A 58 1.56 6.11 -13.29
N CYS A 59 1.87 4.82 -13.14
CA CYS A 59 0.84 3.79 -12.97
C CYS A 59 0.27 3.86 -11.55
N LYS A 60 -0.88 3.22 -11.32
CA LYS A 60 -1.50 3.13 -9.99
C LYS A 60 -0.54 2.62 -8.91
N HIS A 61 0.28 1.62 -9.23
CA HIS A 61 1.23 1.05 -8.27
C HIS A 61 2.34 2.04 -7.88
N ARG A 62 2.74 2.92 -8.81
CA ARG A 62 3.74 3.96 -8.50
C ARG A 62 3.14 5.05 -7.61
N TRP A 63 1.88 5.43 -7.84
CA TRP A 63 1.18 6.33 -6.91
C TRP A 63 1.08 5.74 -5.50
N ALA A 64 0.73 4.46 -5.40
CA ALA A 64 0.69 3.75 -4.13
C ALA A 64 2.07 3.72 -3.45
N ALA A 65 3.13 3.41 -4.19
CA ALA A 65 4.50 3.39 -3.65
C ALA A 65 4.98 4.76 -3.18
N VAL A 66 4.67 5.82 -3.93
CA VAL A 66 4.99 7.20 -3.53
C VAL A 66 4.26 7.59 -2.25
N LEU A 67 2.97 7.27 -2.12
CA LEU A 67 2.20 7.54 -0.91
C LEU A 67 2.75 6.75 0.29
N ALA A 68 3.10 5.48 0.10
CA ALA A 68 3.62 4.62 1.16
C ALA A 68 5.01 4.99 1.68
N THR A 69 5.80 5.68 0.87
CA THR A 69 7.17 6.08 1.18
C THR A 69 7.30 7.57 1.49
N SER A 70 6.20 8.33 1.39
CA SER A 70 6.17 9.75 1.72
C SER A 70 6.05 9.94 3.22
N ASP A 71 6.91 10.81 3.78
CA ASP A 71 6.76 11.28 5.16
C ASP A 71 5.74 12.42 5.27
N GLU A 72 5.31 13.00 4.13
CA GLU A 72 4.44 14.19 4.07
C GLU A 72 2.97 13.83 3.88
N LEU A 73 2.69 12.68 3.27
CA LEU A 73 1.34 12.25 2.93
C LEU A 73 1.03 10.94 3.67
N PRO A 74 -0.09 10.85 4.41
CA PRO A 74 -0.48 9.62 5.04
C PRO A 74 -0.86 8.59 3.98
N ALA A 75 -0.28 7.39 4.07
CA ALA A 75 -0.77 6.24 3.35
C ALA A 75 -2.12 5.82 3.95
N PRO A 76 -3.19 5.66 3.14
CA PRO A 76 -4.49 5.26 3.65
C PRO A 76 -4.58 3.74 3.97
N TRP A 77 -3.51 3.00 3.74
CA TRP A 77 -3.36 1.57 4.02
C TRP A 77 -2.21 1.36 5.00
N ASP A 78 -2.23 0.23 5.69
CA ASP A 78 -1.11 -0.20 6.52
C ASP A 78 0.11 -0.52 5.65
N VAL A 79 1.25 0.04 6.05
CA VAL A 79 2.55 -0.23 5.43
C VAL A 79 3.38 -1.03 6.42
N VAL A 80 3.50 -2.32 6.16
CA VAL A 80 4.15 -3.28 7.07
C VAL A 80 5.53 -3.70 6.56
N ASP A 81 6.34 -4.30 7.43
CA ASP A 81 7.65 -4.85 7.04
C ASP A 81 7.55 -6.31 6.55
N ASP A 82 6.55 -7.06 6.99
CA ASP A 82 6.32 -8.45 6.62
C ASP A 82 4.81 -8.74 6.60
N LEU A 83 4.26 -9.06 5.42
CA LEU A 83 2.85 -9.42 5.28
C LEU A 83 2.55 -10.86 5.70
N ASP A 84 3.56 -11.74 5.75
CA ASP A 84 3.40 -13.15 6.12
C ASP A 84 3.36 -13.32 7.64
N GLN A 85 3.84 -12.34 8.41
CA GLN A 85 3.79 -12.36 9.88
C GLN A 85 2.36 -12.40 10.42
N GLY A 86 1.39 -11.86 9.67
CA GLY A 86 0.00 -11.72 10.11
C GLY A 86 -0.15 -10.74 11.28
N PRO A 87 -1.39 -10.33 11.61
CA PRO A 87 -1.64 -9.56 12.82
C PRO A 87 -1.30 -10.42 14.05
N GLU A 88 -0.89 -9.77 15.15
CA GLU A 88 -0.82 -10.45 16.44
C GLU A 88 -2.16 -11.13 16.72
N PRO A 89 -2.16 -12.39 17.18
CA PRO A 89 -3.40 -13.08 17.49
C PRO A 89 -4.17 -12.23 18.51
N LEU A 90 -5.49 -12.12 18.29
CA LEU A 90 -6.36 -11.49 19.28
C LEU A 90 -6.12 -12.17 20.63
N PRO A 91 -6.10 -11.40 21.74
CA PRO A 91 -5.95 -11.98 23.06
C PRO A 91 -7.04 -13.03 23.26
N ASP A 92 -6.70 -14.11 23.97
CA ASP A 92 -7.70 -15.09 24.36
C ASP A 92 -8.79 -14.39 25.15
N PHE A 93 -10.05 -14.78 24.91
CA PHE A 93 -11.21 -14.13 25.53
C PHE A 93 -11.15 -14.12 27.07
N GLU A 94 -10.38 -15.05 27.66
CA GLU A 94 -10.16 -15.17 29.11
C GLU A 94 -9.12 -14.17 29.65
N GLU A 95 -8.26 -13.61 28.79
CA GLU A 95 -7.27 -12.58 29.12
C GLU A 95 -7.77 -11.16 28.81
N PHE A 96 -8.98 -11.03 28.25
CA PHE A 96 -9.64 -9.75 28.04
C PHE A 96 -10.06 -9.15 29.40
N GLU A 97 -9.14 -8.43 30.04
CA GLU A 97 -9.46 -7.55 31.15
C GLU A 97 -10.24 -6.36 30.59
N ALA A 98 -11.57 -6.40 30.72
CA ALA A 98 -12.41 -5.26 30.39
C ALA A 98 -11.94 -4.06 31.22
N ASP A 99 -11.44 -3.03 30.54
CA ASP A 99 -11.04 -1.78 31.18
C ASP A 99 -12.29 -1.17 31.84
N PRO A 100 -12.35 -1.13 33.19
CA PRO A 100 -13.53 -0.65 33.89
C PRO A 100 -13.75 0.87 33.71
N GLU A 101 -12.80 1.59 33.11
CA GLU A 101 -12.87 3.04 32.88
C GLU A 101 -13.37 3.41 31.48
N VAL A 102 -13.57 2.45 30.57
CA VAL A 102 -14.13 2.73 29.24
C VAL A 102 -15.66 2.67 29.31
N GLU A 103 -16.29 3.84 29.47
CA GLU A 103 -17.73 3.99 29.25
C GLU A 103 -18.01 3.83 27.74
N TYR A 104 -18.45 2.64 27.33
CA TYR A 104 -18.92 2.39 25.98
C TYR A 104 -20.25 3.16 25.77
N VAL A 105 -20.18 4.30 25.07
CA VAL A 105 -21.34 5.12 24.66
C VAL A 105 -22.01 4.56 23.42
#